data_AF-A0ABD2S4K9-F1
#
_entry.id   AF-A0ABD2S4K9-F1
#
_cell.length_a   1.000
_cell.length_b   1.000
_cell.length_c   1.000
_cell.angle_alpha   90.00
_cell.angle_beta   90.00
_cell.angle_gamma   90.00
#
_symmetry.space_group_name_H-M   'P 1'
#
loop_
_entity.id
_entity.type
_entity.pdbx_description
1 polymer ?
#
loop_
_entity_poly.entity_id
_entity_poly.type
_entity_poly.pdbx_seq_one_letter_code
_entity_poly.pdbx_strand_id
1 'polypeptide(L)'
;MTAEDVEDWMYLQLEDTSHLLHGVIHANGYGHLLRVNGREGGSRVLSGSHIMNFWDRLCKVLGARKISVMDVSKKYGLELRLLHAITKGHPWYGKWGYQFGAGSFALTQDSYRQAVENLSSLPLTIFLSQGRKPRTGLQDLISFYQSLSDSELVNIRDLFLFLTSSIRDAHKPGSGADEVTCKKRKTCNSKFLCAWTSTDILRVEEAMFRVLRAVSGPNWVSWRALRGAVCKAGPPELLDYCLKALHGKQAADGLVVNARSVSGSGAMEYKIERCNPMVNVNTNENGLPCTPNLPSEEHLRRDLKYLYDCMLNPSTMSNHVPLIKREVAVDSATTVLDCKQFLKVYQPERFLPIPKSDAIQVLCEVDIMEQSDIHFRNPPPELLILPSDATISDLKAEASRTFQDVYLMFRRFQADELVGYGGVNESTQVKLLLGSAEFVTVRGKFLGKNGLSKYRMERGMERWTVDCFCGAKDDDGERMLACDVCSVWQHTRCAGIPDLDAVPAKFICLRCRCLGKTMNTSGNCKDESVAGVGLGKNLAHVV
;
A
#
# COMPACT_ATOMS: atom_id res chain seq x y z
N MET A 1 -40.06 16.19 11.24
CA MET A 1 -38.86 16.12 10.38
C MET A 1 -38.89 17.32 9.48
N THR A 2 -38.16 18.36 9.88
CA THR A 2 -37.89 19.54 9.04
C THR A 2 -36.88 19.18 7.96
N ALA A 3 -36.69 20.03 6.96
CA ALA A 3 -35.66 19.82 5.93
C ALA A 3 -34.24 19.76 6.54
N GLU A 4 -34.00 20.53 7.62
CA GLU A 4 -32.76 20.51 8.40
C GLU A 4 -32.56 19.17 9.10
N ASP A 5 -33.60 18.56 9.69
CA ASP A 5 -33.50 17.23 10.30
C ASP A 5 -33.13 16.13 9.28
N VAL A 6 -33.52 16.30 8.02
CA VAL A 6 -33.22 15.36 6.93
C VAL A 6 -31.78 15.55 6.44
N GLU A 7 -31.32 16.79 6.30
CA GLU A 7 -29.93 17.10 5.93
C GLU A 7 -28.96 16.61 7.01
N ASP A 8 -29.23 16.91 8.29
CA ASP A 8 -28.40 16.44 9.41
C ASP A 8 -28.37 14.92 9.52
N TRP A 9 -29.50 14.24 9.28
CA TRP A 9 -29.54 12.79 9.23
C TRP A 9 -28.72 12.22 8.07
N MET A 10 -28.73 12.87 6.89
CA MET A 10 -27.88 12.48 5.76
C MET A 10 -26.40 12.66 6.08
N TYR A 11 -26.01 13.75 6.75
CA TYR A 11 -24.63 13.94 7.21
C TYR A 11 -24.20 12.88 8.23
N LEU A 12 -25.06 12.53 9.18
CA LEU A 12 -24.82 11.46 10.15
C LEU A 12 -24.67 10.08 9.48
N GLN A 13 -25.40 9.81 8.40
CA GLN A 13 -25.20 8.60 7.61
C GLN A 13 -23.85 8.60 6.86
N LEU A 14 -23.42 9.74 6.32
CA LEU A 14 -22.12 9.82 5.64
C LEU A 14 -20.95 9.55 6.59
N GLU A 15 -21.09 9.90 7.87
CA GLU A 15 -20.10 9.63 8.92
C GLU A 15 -20.17 8.20 9.48
N ASP A 16 -21.26 7.47 9.26
CA ASP A 16 -21.40 6.12 9.78
C ASP A 16 -20.35 5.17 9.19
N THR A 17 -19.57 4.61 10.10
CA THR A 17 -18.46 3.71 9.80
C THR A 17 -18.89 2.29 9.44
N SER A 18 -20.19 1.96 9.59
CA SER A 18 -20.76 0.64 9.35
C SER A 18 -20.90 0.28 7.86
N HIS A 19 -20.88 1.28 6.97
CA HIS A 19 -21.04 1.10 5.54
C HIS A 19 -19.99 0.16 4.93
N LEU A 20 -20.43 -0.79 4.10
CA LEU A 20 -19.50 -1.66 3.36
C LEU A 20 -18.71 -0.90 2.29
N LEU A 21 -19.34 0.09 1.66
CA LEU A 21 -18.78 0.93 0.61
C LEU A 21 -19.33 2.35 0.79
N HIS A 22 -18.45 3.34 0.82
CA HIS A 22 -18.82 4.74 0.75
C HIS A 22 -17.91 5.41 -0.28
N GLY A 23 -18.51 5.98 -1.32
CA GLY A 23 -17.84 6.86 -2.26
C GLY A 23 -18.76 8.00 -2.67
N VAL A 24 -18.15 9.12 -3.05
CA VAL A 24 -18.82 10.34 -3.51
C VAL A 24 -18.42 10.57 -4.95
N ILE A 25 -19.37 10.88 -5.82
CA ILE A 25 -19.12 11.26 -7.21
C ILE A 25 -19.82 12.59 -7.46
N HIS A 26 -19.05 13.57 -7.88
CA HIS A 26 -19.51 14.89 -8.28
C HIS A 26 -20.16 14.83 -9.66
N ALA A 27 -21.05 15.78 -9.95
CA ALA A 27 -21.80 15.83 -11.21
C ALA A 27 -20.88 15.88 -12.46
N ASN A 28 -19.67 16.43 -12.32
CA ASN A 28 -18.67 16.45 -13.38
C ASN A 28 -17.87 15.15 -13.54
N GLY A 29 -18.23 14.09 -12.82
CA GLY A 29 -17.60 12.77 -12.90
C GLY A 29 -16.30 12.61 -12.10
N TYR A 30 -15.86 13.63 -11.36
CA TYR A 30 -14.78 13.47 -10.37
C TYR A 30 -15.36 12.83 -9.11
N GLY A 31 -14.54 12.14 -8.32
CA GLY A 31 -15.04 11.55 -7.09
C GLY A 31 -13.96 11.02 -6.16
N HIS A 32 -14.44 10.52 -5.03
CA HIS A 32 -13.64 10.07 -3.91
C HIS A 32 -14.18 8.73 -3.41
N LEU A 33 -13.31 7.72 -3.37
CA LEU A 33 -13.59 6.48 -2.65
C LEU A 33 -13.15 6.68 -1.20
N LEU A 34 -14.13 6.74 -0.30
CA LEU A 34 -13.90 7.10 1.11
C LEU A 34 -13.77 5.87 2.00
N ARG A 35 -14.53 4.80 1.73
CA ARG A 35 -14.55 3.61 2.60
C ARG A 35 -14.78 2.32 1.82
N VAL A 36 -14.03 1.29 2.18
CA VAL A 36 -14.22 -0.09 1.74
C VAL A 36 -14.05 -1.02 2.94
N ASN A 37 -15.16 -1.52 3.46
CA ASN A 37 -15.19 -2.47 4.57
C ASN A 37 -15.45 -3.88 4.04
N GLY A 38 -14.36 -4.60 3.75
CA GLY A 38 -14.42 -6.03 3.39
C GLY A 38 -14.71 -6.93 4.59
N ARG A 39 -14.36 -8.22 4.51
CA ARG A 39 -14.58 -9.18 5.61
C ARG A 39 -13.95 -8.76 6.93
N GLU A 40 -12.73 -8.23 6.87
CA GLU A 40 -12.03 -7.71 8.05
C GLU A 40 -12.58 -6.37 8.55
N GLY A 41 -13.36 -5.67 7.72
CA GLY A 41 -14.09 -4.45 8.08
C GLY A 41 -15.53 -4.70 8.54
N GLY A 42 -15.92 -5.96 8.81
CA GLY A 42 -17.25 -6.31 9.33
C GLY A 42 -18.22 -6.92 8.31
N SER A 43 -17.85 -7.03 7.03
CA SER A 43 -18.69 -7.68 6.02
C SER A 43 -18.80 -9.20 6.24
N ARG A 44 -20.02 -9.72 6.35
CA ARG A 44 -20.25 -11.17 6.51
C ARG A 44 -20.09 -11.96 5.21
N VAL A 45 -20.28 -11.31 4.05
CA VAL A 45 -20.42 -11.98 2.75
C VAL A 45 -19.36 -11.50 1.76
N LEU A 46 -19.32 -10.19 1.52
CA LEU A 46 -18.51 -9.58 0.48
C LEU A 46 -17.05 -9.40 0.93
N SER A 47 -16.11 -9.84 0.10
CA SER A 47 -14.70 -9.49 0.27
C SER A 47 -14.45 -8.05 -0.20
N GLY A 48 -13.36 -7.43 0.26
CA GLY A 48 -12.97 -6.10 -0.24
C GLY A 48 -12.78 -6.10 -1.77
N SER A 49 -12.32 -7.20 -2.36
CA SER A 49 -12.21 -7.32 -3.82
C SER A 49 -13.56 -7.38 -4.53
N HIS A 50 -14.59 -8.00 -3.94
CA HIS A 50 -15.95 -7.96 -4.51
C HIS A 50 -16.51 -6.54 -4.50
N ILE A 51 -16.32 -5.82 -3.39
CA ILE A 51 -16.76 -4.43 -3.25
C ILE A 51 -16.05 -3.54 -4.27
N MET A 52 -14.74 -3.68 -4.41
CA MET A 52 -13.96 -2.93 -5.39
C MET A 52 -14.34 -3.26 -6.84
N ASN A 53 -14.64 -4.51 -7.17
CA ASN A 53 -15.14 -4.88 -8.50
C ASN A 53 -16.50 -4.23 -8.78
N PHE A 54 -17.39 -4.17 -7.79
CA PHE A 54 -18.66 -3.46 -7.90
C PHE A 54 -18.44 -1.95 -8.09
N TRP A 55 -17.63 -1.32 -7.24
CA TRP A 55 -17.28 0.10 -7.33
C TRP A 55 -16.68 0.47 -8.69
N ASP A 56 -15.71 -0.32 -9.18
CA ASP A 56 -15.09 -0.08 -10.47
C ASP A 56 -16.08 -0.12 -11.63
N ARG A 57 -17.02 -1.08 -11.61
CA ARG A 57 -18.11 -1.16 -12.59
C ARG A 57 -19.08 0.00 -12.47
N LEU A 58 -19.43 0.38 -11.24
CA LEU A 58 -20.32 1.50 -10.97
C LEU A 58 -19.74 2.80 -11.50
N CYS A 59 -18.47 3.09 -11.21
CA CYS A 59 -17.77 4.26 -11.74
C CYS A 59 -17.77 4.30 -13.28
N LYS A 60 -17.59 3.16 -13.95
CA LYS A 60 -17.66 3.07 -15.41
C LYS A 60 -19.06 3.37 -15.94
N VAL A 61 -20.11 2.82 -15.31
CA VAL A 61 -21.51 3.06 -15.71
C VAL A 61 -21.92 4.51 -15.48
N LEU A 62 -21.46 5.11 -14.39
CA LEU A 62 -21.74 6.52 -14.06
C LEU A 62 -20.89 7.51 -14.87
N GLY A 63 -19.98 7.04 -15.73
CA GLY A 63 -19.11 7.93 -16.51
C GLY A 63 -18.12 8.73 -15.66
N ALA A 64 -17.67 8.17 -14.52
CA ALA A 64 -16.65 8.81 -13.71
C ALA A 64 -15.39 9.07 -14.56
N ARG A 65 -14.74 10.20 -14.33
CA ARG A 65 -13.52 10.65 -15.01
C ARG A 65 -12.28 10.39 -14.17
N LYS A 66 -12.37 10.66 -12.87
CA LYS A 66 -11.22 10.59 -11.97
C LYS A 66 -11.69 10.31 -10.56
N ILE A 67 -11.19 9.23 -9.97
CA ILE A 67 -11.53 8.86 -8.59
C ILE A 67 -10.25 8.83 -7.75
N SER A 68 -10.23 9.58 -6.65
CA SER A 68 -9.16 9.47 -5.65
C SER A 68 -9.53 8.50 -4.52
N VAL A 69 -8.52 7.97 -3.85
CA VAL A 69 -8.65 7.12 -2.66
C VAL A 69 -7.46 7.37 -1.74
N MET A 70 -7.73 7.48 -0.44
CA MET A 70 -6.71 7.49 0.59
C MET A 70 -6.56 6.06 1.15
N ASP A 71 -5.41 5.43 0.94
CA ASP A 71 -5.19 4.03 1.34
C ASP A 71 -4.81 3.89 2.81
N VAL A 72 -5.82 3.60 3.64
CA VAL A 72 -5.68 3.21 5.05
C VAL A 72 -5.95 1.72 5.27
N SER A 73 -5.82 0.92 4.20
CA SER A 73 -6.27 -0.48 4.20
C SER A 73 -5.33 -1.36 5.01
N LYS A 74 -5.90 -2.15 5.93
CA LYS A 74 -5.17 -3.17 6.69
C LYS A 74 -5.68 -4.56 6.34
N LYS A 75 -4.78 -5.54 6.41
CA LYS A 75 -5.11 -6.96 6.32
C LYS A 75 -4.31 -7.77 7.34
N TYR A 76 -4.99 -8.55 8.17
CA TYR A 76 -4.39 -9.25 9.32
C TYR A 76 -3.69 -8.30 10.31
N GLY A 77 -4.14 -7.04 10.37
CA GLY A 77 -3.49 -5.97 11.13
C GLY A 77 -2.22 -5.41 10.48
N LEU A 78 -1.87 -5.80 9.26
CA LEU A 78 -0.72 -5.31 8.50
C LEU A 78 -1.15 -4.25 7.49
N GLU A 79 -0.33 -3.22 7.30
CA GLU A 79 -0.59 -2.18 6.29
C GLU A 79 -0.49 -2.81 4.88
N LEU A 80 -1.65 -2.89 4.22
CA LEU A 80 -1.77 -3.62 2.96
C LEU A 80 -0.96 -2.96 1.85
N ARG A 81 -0.79 -1.64 1.93
CA ARG A 81 -0.01 -0.84 0.99
C ARG A 81 1.44 -1.29 0.90
N LEU A 82 2.10 -1.49 2.05
CA LEU A 82 3.49 -1.94 2.10
C LEU A 82 3.64 -3.36 1.56
N LEU A 83 2.73 -4.26 1.97
CA LEU A 83 2.73 -5.66 1.51
C LEU A 83 2.51 -5.75 -0.01
N HIS A 84 1.56 -4.99 -0.55
CA HIS A 84 1.26 -4.97 -1.98
C HIS A 84 2.36 -4.29 -2.80
N ALA A 85 2.90 -3.17 -2.30
CA ALA A 85 3.97 -2.46 -2.97
C ALA A 85 5.19 -3.37 -3.18
N ILE A 86 5.60 -4.11 -2.16
CA ILE A 86 6.79 -4.98 -2.24
C ILE A 86 6.54 -6.23 -3.09
N THR A 87 5.36 -6.83 -2.99
CA THR A 87 5.05 -8.08 -3.72
C THR A 87 4.66 -7.83 -5.18
N LYS A 88 3.98 -6.74 -5.48
CA LYS A 88 3.38 -6.44 -6.79
C LYS A 88 3.90 -5.17 -7.46
N GLY A 89 4.66 -4.34 -6.76
CA GLY A 89 5.18 -3.06 -7.29
C GLY A 89 4.18 -1.90 -7.21
N HIS A 90 2.99 -2.11 -6.64
CA HIS A 90 1.90 -1.14 -6.61
C HIS A 90 1.02 -1.35 -5.37
N PRO A 91 0.24 -0.35 -4.90
CA PRO A 91 -0.69 -0.52 -3.77
C PRO A 91 -1.79 -1.54 -4.11
N TRP A 92 -2.58 -1.97 -3.11
CA TRP A 92 -3.68 -2.92 -3.34
C TRP A 92 -4.70 -2.43 -4.37
N TYR A 93 -5.06 -1.14 -4.30
CA TYR A 93 -5.93 -0.47 -5.27
C TYR A 93 -5.38 -0.48 -6.69
N GLY A 94 -4.06 -0.65 -6.87
CA GLY A 94 -3.44 -0.77 -8.19
C GLY A 94 -3.96 -1.92 -9.04
N LYS A 95 -4.56 -2.95 -8.43
CA LYS A 95 -5.28 -4.02 -9.17
C LYS A 95 -6.44 -3.50 -10.02
N TRP A 96 -7.02 -2.37 -9.65
CA TRP A 96 -8.10 -1.71 -10.40
C TRP A 96 -7.59 -0.51 -11.21
N GLY A 97 -6.27 -0.30 -11.30
CA GLY A 97 -5.67 0.79 -12.06
C GLY A 97 -5.51 2.10 -11.30
N TYR A 98 -5.63 2.09 -9.97
CA TYR A 98 -5.24 3.25 -9.15
C TYR A 98 -3.71 3.38 -9.13
N GLN A 99 -3.22 4.58 -9.43
CA GLN A 99 -1.81 4.93 -9.49
C GLN A 99 -1.47 5.96 -8.42
N PHE A 100 -0.18 6.23 -8.24
CA PHE A 100 0.29 7.29 -7.36
C PHE A 100 -0.41 8.62 -7.68
N GLY A 101 -1.05 9.23 -6.69
CA GLY A 101 -1.67 10.55 -6.80
C GLY A 101 -0.76 11.62 -6.23
N ALA A 102 -0.61 11.61 -4.92
CA ALA A 102 0.25 12.53 -4.17
C ALA A 102 0.87 11.81 -2.97
N GLY A 103 2.10 12.17 -2.62
CA GLY A 103 2.77 11.69 -1.42
C GLY A 103 2.66 12.71 -0.30
N SER A 104 2.50 12.24 0.93
CA SER A 104 2.69 13.11 2.10
C SER A 104 4.15 13.53 2.22
N PHE A 105 4.44 14.60 2.96
CA PHE A 105 5.78 15.11 3.22
C PHE A 105 6.57 15.47 1.95
N ALA A 106 5.87 15.94 0.91
CA ALA A 106 6.41 16.27 -0.41
C ALA A 106 7.07 15.08 -1.14
N LEU A 107 6.66 13.85 -0.82
CA LEU A 107 7.11 12.66 -1.53
C LEU A 107 6.58 12.64 -2.97
N THR A 108 7.46 12.28 -3.90
CA THR A 108 7.17 12.23 -5.34
C THR A 108 6.95 10.79 -5.81
N GLN A 109 6.40 10.64 -7.02
CA GLN A 109 6.23 9.32 -7.64
C GLN A 109 7.56 8.55 -7.78
N ASP A 110 8.66 9.27 -8.07
CA ASP A 110 9.98 8.67 -8.21
C ASP A 110 10.52 8.19 -6.86
N SER A 111 10.34 8.98 -5.79
CA SER A 111 10.70 8.57 -4.43
C SER A 111 9.94 7.30 -4.01
N TYR A 112 8.63 7.24 -4.32
CA TYR A 112 7.82 6.05 -4.07
C TYR A 112 8.34 4.84 -4.86
N ARG A 113 8.62 4.99 -6.16
CA ARG A 113 9.13 3.88 -6.99
C ARG A 113 10.47 3.37 -6.49
N GLN A 114 11.38 4.27 -6.15
CA GLN A 114 12.70 3.93 -5.62
C GLN A 114 12.58 3.21 -4.28
N ALA A 115 11.72 3.68 -3.38
CA ALA A 115 11.47 3.03 -2.09
C ALA A 115 10.93 1.59 -2.25
N VAL A 116 10.00 1.39 -3.19
CA VAL A 116 9.48 0.04 -3.50
C VAL A 116 10.58 -0.87 -4.04
N GLU A 117 11.42 -0.37 -4.94
CA GLU A 117 12.53 -1.13 -5.51
C GLU A 117 13.57 -1.49 -4.43
N ASN A 118 13.97 -0.54 -3.60
CA ASN A 118 14.93 -0.74 -2.52
C ASN A 118 14.49 -1.83 -1.54
N LEU A 119 13.20 -1.85 -1.17
CA LEU A 119 12.65 -2.86 -0.25
C LEU A 119 12.49 -4.22 -0.92
N SER A 120 11.93 -4.24 -2.14
CA SER A 120 11.61 -5.48 -2.83
C SER A 120 12.85 -6.24 -3.28
N SER A 121 13.89 -5.53 -3.71
CA SER A 121 15.16 -6.11 -4.17
C SER A 121 16.11 -6.49 -3.03
N LEU A 122 15.82 -6.14 -1.77
CA LEU A 122 16.72 -6.37 -0.64
C LEU A 122 16.99 -7.89 -0.47
N PRO A 123 18.25 -8.35 -0.59
CA PRO A 123 18.58 -9.77 -0.53
C PRO A 123 18.30 -10.40 0.84
N LEU A 124 17.73 -11.62 0.85
CA LEU A 124 17.50 -12.38 2.08
C LEU A 124 18.80 -12.76 2.79
N THR A 125 19.90 -12.87 2.04
CA THR A 125 21.24 -13.18 2.56
C THR A 125 21.70 -12.21 3.65
N ILE A 126 21.25 -10.95 3.60
CA ILE A 126 21.56 -9.92 4.60
C ILE A 126 20.98 -10.28 5.98
N PHE A 127 19.83 -10.95 6.01
CA PHE A 127 19.20 -11.40 7.25
C PHE A 127 19.82 -12.71 7.77
N LEU A 128 20.43 -13.50 6.88
CA LEU A 128 21.10 -14.76 7.18
C LEU A 128 22.55 -14.57 7.65
N SER A 129 23.20 -13.46 7.28
CA SER A 129 24.59 -13.17 7.67
C SER A 129 24.67 -12.73 9.15
N GLN A 130 24.78 -13.68 10.06
CA GLN A 130 25.26 -13.46 11.42
C GLN A 130 26.50 -14.34 11.61
N GLY A 131 27.60 -13.75 12.11
CA GLY A 131 28.88 -14.44 12.31
C GLY A 131 28.78 -15.64 13.28
N ARG A 132 29.37 -15.55 14.47
CA ARG A 132 29.37 -16.67 15.45
C ARG A 132 28.20 -16.61 16.46
N LYS A 133 27.05 -16.05 16.07
CA LYS A 133 25.88 -15.92 16.96
C LYS A 133 24.86 -17.05 16.69
N PRO A 134 24.09 -17.49 17.71
CA PRO A 134 23.03 -18.47 17.51
C PRO A 134 21.97 -17.93 16.54
N ARG A 135 21.38 -18.85 15.74
CA ARG A 135 20.35 -18.48 14.77
C ARG A 135 19.16 -17.83 15.45
N THR A 136 18.66 -16.75 14.86
CA THR A 136 17.45 -16.07 15.32
C THR A 136 16.21 -16.74 14.73
N GLY A 137 15.06 -16.57 15.38
CA GLY A 137 13.78 -17.07 14.86
C GLY A 137 13.46 -16.56 13.44
N LEU A 138 13.95 -15.36 13.08
CA LEU A 138 13.86 -14.82 11.73
C LEU A 138 14.62 -15.68 10.70
N GLN A 139 15.83 -16.10 11.03
CA GLN A 139 16.67 -16.91 10.14
C GLN A 139 16.13 -18.33 9.99
N ASP A 140 15.64 -18.91 11.08
CA ASP A 140 14.99 -20.22 11.05
C ASP A 140 13.75 -20.18 10.17
N LEU A 141 12.97 -19.10 10.24
CA LEU A 141 11.76 -18.92 9.44
C LEU A 141 12.05 -18.68 7.95
N ILE A 142 13.05 -17.86 7.63
CA ILE A 142 13.52 -17.67 6.25
C ILE A 142 14.00 -19.01 5.67
N SER A 143 14.83 -19.74 6.43
CA SER A 143 15.34 -21.05 6.01
C SER A 143 14.20 -22.04 5.81
N PHE A 144 13.21 -22.05 6.71
CA PHE A 144 12.03 -22.90 6.61
C PHE A 144 11.27 -22.67 5.31
N TYR A 145 10.94 -21.42 4.97
CA TYR A 145 10.19 -21.09 3.76
C TYR A 145 11.01 -21.27 2.47
N GLN A 146 12.31 -20.99 2.49
CA GLN A 146 13.22 -21.36 1.40
C GLN A 146 13.18 -22.86 1.12
N SER A 147 13.09 -23.65 2.18
CA SER A 147 13.07 -25.11 2.10
C SER A 147 11.71 -25.69 1.65
N LEU A 148 10.63 -24.90 1.73
CA LEU A 148 9.29 -25.27 1.25
C LEU A 148 9.02 -24.81 -0.18
N SER A 149 9.81 -23.87 -0.70
CA SER A 149 9.63 -23.32 -2.03
C SER A 149 10.28 -24.20 -3.10
N ASP A 150 9.56 -24.45 -4.19
CA ASP A 150 10.10 -25.11 -5.39
C ASP A 150 11.10 -24.21 -6.15
N SER A 151 11.05 -22.91 -5.88
CA SER A 151 11.87 -21.87 -6.53
C SER A 151 12.78 -21.18 -5.52
N GLU A 152 13.95 -20.72 -5.98
CA GLU A 152 14.89 -19.99 -5.13
C GLU A 152 14.26 -18.68 -4.64
N LEU A 153 14.22 -18.48 -3.32
CA LEU A 153 13.80 -17.21 -2.71
C LEU A 153 15.05 -16.39 -2.46
N VAL A 154 15.26 -15.34 -3.27
CA VAL A 154 16.49 -14.54 -3.29
C VAL A 154 16.34 -13.27 -2.45
N ASN A 155 15.20 -12.58 -2.60
CA ASN A 155 14.95 -11.27 -1.99
C ASN A 155 13.66 -11.27 -1.14
N ILE A 156 13.39 -10.13 -0.49
CA ILE A 156 12.18 -9.91 0.31
C ILE A 156 10.92 -10.18 -0.53
N ARG A 157 10.86 -9.67 -1.76
CA ARG A 157 9.69 -9.84 -2.62
C ARG A 157 9.35 -11.31 -2.87
N ASP A 158 10.35 -12.15 -3.12
CA ASP A 158 10.13 -13.59 -3.36
C ASP A 158 9.53 -14.27 -2.13
N LEU A 159 10.08 -13.99 -0.94
CA LEU A 159 9.60 -14.56 0.33
C LEU A 159 8.14 -14.15 0.61
N PHE A 160 7.82 -12.86 0.51
CA PHE A 160 6.47 -12.38 0.77
C PHE A 160 5.47 -12.81 -0.32
N LEU A 161 5.90 -12.96 -1.58
CA LEU A 161 5.08 -13.54 -2.65
C LEU A 161 4.76 -15.01 -2.36
N PHE A 162 5.75 -15.79 -1.94
CA PHE A 162 5.55 -17.20 -1.58
C PHE A 162 4.55 -17.35 -0.43
N LEU A 163 4.73 -16.56 0.64
CA LEU A 163 3.84 -16.56 1.81
C LEU A 163 2.40 -16.15 1.47
N THR A 164 2.25 -15.04 0.76
CA THR A 164 0.91 -14.54 0.38
C THR A 164 0.21 -15.48 -0.60
N SER A 165 0.95 -16.19 -1.48
CA SER A 165 0.38 -17.26 -2.30
C SER A 165 -0.05 -18.44 -1.44
N SER A 166 0.80 -18.90 -0.53
CA SER A 166 0.53 -20.03 0.36
C SER A 166 -0.72 -19.80 1.21
N ILE A 167 -0.89 -18.58 1.75
CA ILE A 167 -2.09 -18.19 2.51
C ILE A 167 -3.33 -18.25 1.61
N ARG A 168 -3.24 -17.73 0.37
CA ARG A 168 -4.37 -17.75 -0.57
C ARG A 168 -4.75 -19.18 -0.95
N ASP A 169 -3.77 -20.05 -1.15
CA ASP A 169 -3.99 -21.43 -1.55
C ASP A 169 -4.57 -22.26 -0.38
N ALA A 170 -4.15 -21.98 0.87
CA ALA A 170 -4.80 -22.51 2.07
C ALA A 170 -6.25 -22.00 2.26
N HIS A 171 -6.54 -20.78 1.79
CA HIS A 171 -7.87 -20.17 1.90
C HIS A 171 -8.88 -20.66 0.84
N LYS A 172 -8.46 -21.45 -0.16
CA LYS A 172 -9.38 -22.09 -1.10
C LYS A 172 -9.86 -23.41 -0.47
N PRO A 173 -11.09 -23.48 0.09
CA PRO A 173 -11.67 -24.78 0.36
C PRO A 173 -11.83 -25.52 -0.98
N GLY A 174 -11.58 -26.82 -0.99
CA GLY A 174 -11.88 -27.65 -2.15
C GLY A 174 -13.38 -27.64 -2.44
N SER A 175 -13.87 -26.65 -3.17
CA SER A 175 -15.21 -26.66 -3.76
C SER A 175 -15.11 -27.35 -5.11
N GLY A 176 -15.89 -28.41 -5.27
CA GLY A 176 -15.85 -29.35 -6.38
C GLY A 176 -16.12 -28.75 -7.76
N ALA A 177 -15.70 -29.55 -8.73
CA ALA A 177 -16.11 -29.68 -10.14
C ALA A 177 -16.60 -28.42 -10.90
N ASP A 178 -15.98 -28.26 -12.08
CA ASP A 178 -16.43 -27.46 -13.22
C ASP A 178 -16.20 -25.95 -13.17
N GLU A 179 -14.96 -25.52 -13.48
CA GLU A 179 -14.71 -24.80 -14.73
C GLU A 179 -13.20 -24.77 -15.04
N VAL A 180 -12.87 -25.28 -16.23
CA VAL A 180 -11.52 -25.52 -16.71
C VAL A 180 -10.85 -24.21 -17.09
N THR A 181 -9.84 -23.80 -16.33
CA THR A 181 -8.48 -23.47 -16.82
C THR A 181 -7.55 -23.26 -15.63
N CYS A 182 -7.43 -24.29 -14.79
CA CYS A 182 -6.23 -24.41 -13.98
C CYS A 182 -5.09 -24.72 -14.95
N LYS A 183 -4.24 -23.73 -15.23
CA LYS A 183 -2.94 -23.97 -15.86
C LYS A 183 -2.31 -25.10 -15.06
N LYS A 184 -2.26 -26.31 -15.66
CA LYS A 184 -1.45 -27.42 -15.19
C LYS A 184 -0.13 -26.79 -14.80
N ARG A 185 0.21 -26.83 -13.50
CA ARG A 185 1.60 -26.70 -13.07
C ARG A 185 2.31 -27.69 -13.98
N LYS A 186 3.05 -27.16 -14.97
CA LYS A 186 3.97 -27.99 -15.74
C LYS A 186 4.75 -28.71 -14.64
N THR A 187 4.60 -30.02 -14.57
CA THR A 187 5.68 -30.90 -14.19
C THR A 187 6.84 -30.42 -15.03
N CYS A 188 7.62 -29.50 -14.46
CA CYS A 188 8.96 -29.28 -14.92
C CYS A 188 9.59 -30.65 -14.70
N ASN A 189 9.82 -31.37 -15.79
CA ASN A 189 10.88 -32.36 -15.82
C ASN A 189 12.11 -31.59 -15.36
N SER A 190 12.37 -31.61 -14.06
CA SER A 190 13.61 -31.13 -13.48
C SER A 190 14.68 -32.09 -13.98
N LYS A 191 15.18 -31.81 -15.17
CA LYS A 191 16.51 -32.18 -15.61
C LYS A 191 17.52 -31.26 -14.90
N PHE A 192 17.43 -31.19 -13.58
CA PHE A 192 18.50 -30.81 -12.67
C PHE A 192 18.57 -31.92 -11.63
N LEU A 193 19.36 -32.94 -12.01
CA LEU A 193 20.01 -33.95 -11.20
C LEU A 193 19.50 -34.05 -9.74
N CYS A 194 18.59 -34.98 -9.49
CA CYS A 194 18.39 -35.52 -8.15
C CYS A 194 19.76 -36.06 -7.68
N ALA A 195 20.46 -35.32 -6.83
CA ALA A 195 21.81 -35.68 -6.37
C ALA A 195 21.82 -36.96 -5.51
N TRP A 196 20.64 -37.45 -5.11
CA TRP A 196 20.47 -38.59 -4.21
C TRP A 196 19.60 -39.65 -4.85
N THR A 197 20.02 -40.90 -4.74
CA THR A 197 19.25 -42.02 -5.27
C THR A 197 18.06 -42.35 -4.37
N SER A 198 17.02 -43.01 -4.88
CA SER A 198 15.92 -43.52 -4.04
C SER A 198 16.44 -44.40 -2.89
N THR A 199 17.57 -45.07 -3.09
CA THR A 199 18.29 -45.84 -2.06
C THR A 199 18.90 -44.97 -0.95
N ASP A 200 19.38 -43.76 -1.26
CA ASP A 200 19.89 -42.82 -0.24
C ASP A 200 18.76 -42.27 0.65
N ILE A 201 17.62 -41.97 0.04
CA ILE A 201 16.40 -41.51 0.74
C ILE A 201 15.90 -42.61 1.67
N LEU A 202 15.76 -43.85 1.17
CA LEU A 202 15.33 -44.99 1.99
C LEU A 202 16.28 -45.28 3.14
N ARG A 203 17.61 -45.15 2.94
CA ARG A 203 18.60 -45.34 4.02
C ARG A 203 18.43 -44.34 5.15
N VAL A 204 18.20 -43.06 4.81
CA VAL A 204 18.01 -41.99 5.79
C VAL A 204 16.66 -42.15 6.52
N GLU A 205 15.60 -42.50 5.80
CA GLU A 205 14.29 -42.74 6.39
C GLU A 205 14.30 -43.94 7.33
N GLU A 206 14.96 -45.04 6.94
CA GLU A 206 15.15 -46.20 7.80
C GLU A 206 15.95 -45.85 9.07
N ALA A 207 16.98 -44.99 8.95
CA ALA A 207 17.69 -44.49 10.12
C ALA A 207 16.79 -43.66 11.05
N MET A 208 15.90 -42.81 10.50
CA MET A 208 14.93 -42.05 11.28
C MET A 208 13.89 -42.96 11.95
N PHE A 209 13.39 -43.98 11.26
CA PHE A 209 12.47 -44.96 11.83
C PHE A 209 13.13 -45.75 12.96
N ARG A 210 14.41 -46.12 12.85
CA ARG A 210 15.15 -46.78 13.93
C ARG A 210 15.25 -45.91 15.18
N VAL A 211 15.52 -44.61 15.02
CA VAL A 211 15.56 -43.67 16.15
C VAL A 211 14.18 -43.56 16.79
N LEU A 212 13.12 -43.39 15.99
CA LEU A 212 11.76 -43.28 16.50
C LEU A 212 11.25 -44.58 17.15
N ARG A 213 11.66 -45.75 16.65
CA ARG A 213 11.39 -47.06 17.28
C ARG A 213 12.13 -47.23 18.61
N ALA A 214 13.37 -46.72 18.72
CA ALA A 214 14.15 -46.81 19.96
C ALA A 214 13.56 -45.96 21.10
N VAL A 215 12.79 -44.91 20.78
CA VAL A 215 12.16 -44.01 21.75
C VAL A 215 10.70 -44.45 22.08
N SER A 216 10.33 -45.70 21.77
CA SER A 216 8.97 -46.23 21.93
C SER A 216 8.35 -45.93 23.32
N GLY A 217 7.23 -45.18 23.34
CA GLY A 217 6.53 -44.74 24.55
C GLY A 217 5.58 -43.55 24.30
N PRO A 218 5.10 -42.82 25.33
CA PRO A 218 4.26 -41.62 25.17
C PRO A 218 5.02 -40.38 24.64
N ASN A 219 6.34 -40.49 24.46
CA ASN A 219 7.23 -39.36 24.24
C ASN A 219 7.32 -38.96 22.76
N TRP A 220 7.36 -37.64 22.52
CA TRP A 220 7.54 -37.04 21.21
C TRP A 220 9.00 -36.66 20.98
N VAL A 221 9.51 -36.85 19.77
CA VAL A 221 10.90 -36.52 19.43
C VAL A 221 10.95 -35.24 18.62
N SER A 222 11.60 -34.20 19.15
CA SER A 222 11.74 -32.93 18.44
C SER A 222 12.54 -33.07 17.13
N TRP A 223 12.24 -32.21 16.16
CA TRP A 223 12.97 -32.09 14.89
C TRP A 223 14.48 -32.04 15.09
N ARG A 224 14.95 -31.22 16.05
CA ARG A 224 16.38 -31.06 16.35
C ARG A 224 17.00 -32.35 16.89
N ALA A 225 16.29 -33.04 17.80
CA ALA A 225 16.76 -34.30 18.37
C ALA A 225 16.81 -35.42 17.31
N LEU A 226 15.78 -35.53 16.46
CA LEU A 226 15.73 -36.53 15.40
C LEU A 226 16.82 -36.26 14.35
N ARG A 227 16.93 -35.01 13.87
CA ARG A 227 18.00 -34.58 12.94
C ARG A 227 19.40 -34.81 13.49
N GLY A 228 19.60 -34.53 14.79
CA GLY A 228 20.87 -34.76 15.48
C GLY A 228 21.21 -36.24 15.58
N ALA A 229 20.23 -37.09 15.89
CA ALA A 229 20.42 -38.54 16.00
C ALA A 229 20.80 -39.20 14.66
N VAL A 230 20.26 -38.70 13.54
CA VAL A 230 20.59 -39.21 12.20
C VAL A 230 21.63 -38.38 11.44
N CYS A 231 22.39 -37.51 12.12
CA CYS A 231 23.38 -36.63 11.49
C CYS A 231 24.44 -37.35 10.63
N LYS A 232 24.70 -38.64 10.91
CA LYS A 232 25.64 -39.49 10.16
C LYS A 232 25.00 -40.30 9.03
N ALA A 233 23.68 -40.27 8.89
CA ALA A 233 22.94 -41.10 7.92
C ALA A 233 22.96 -40.52 6.49
N GLY A 234 23.23 -39.22 6.36
CA GLY A 234 23.31 -38.52 5.08
C GLY A 234 23.73 -37.06 5.26
N PRO A 235 23.98 -36.35 4.13
CA PRO A 235 24.28 -34.92 4.16
C PRO A 235 23.09 -34.13 4.74
N PRO A 236 23.35 -32.97 5.38
CA PRO A 236 22.32 -32.22 6.12
C PRO A 236 21.09 -31.86 5.27
N GLU A 237 21.27 -31.63 3.96
CA GLU A 237 20.22 -31.33 3.00
C GLU A 237 19.30 -32.53 2.75
N LEU A 238 19.86 -33.75 2.71
CA LEU A 238 19.08 -34.99 2.56
C LEU A 238 18.33 -35.33 3.85
N LEU A 239 18.90 -35.03 5.02
CA LEU A 239 18.22 -35.19 6.30
C LEU A 239 17.01 -34.25 6.40
N ASP A 240 17.18 -32.99 6.02
CA ASP A 240 16.10 -32.00 6.03
C ASP A 240 15.02 -32.33 4.99
N TYR A 241 15.38 -32.92 3.86
CA TYR A 241 14.44 -33.46 2.88
C TYR A 241 13.62 -34.63 3.44
N CYS A 242 14.28 -35.64 4.02
CA CYS A 242 13.60 -36.84 4.54
C CYS A 242 12.73 -36.52 5.77
N LEU A 243 13.18 -35.63 6.66
CA LEU A 243 12.39 -35.22 7.83
C LEU A 243 11.09 -34.51 7.43
N LYS A 244 11.08 -33.72 6.34
CA LYS A 244 9.84 -33.14 5.81
C LYS A 244 8.91 -34.23 5.30
N ALA A 245 9.43 -35.19 4.54
CA ALA A 245 8.62 -36.27 3.99
C ALA A 245 8.20 -37.32 5.02
N LEU A 246 8.61 -37.21 6.29
CA LEU A 246 8.48 -38.27 7.28
C LEU A 246 7.05 -38.44 7.83
N HIS A 247 6.25 -37.36 7.87
CA HIS A 247 4.87 -37.41 8.34
C HIS A 247 4.00 -38.30 7.43
N GLY A 248 3.23 -39.22 8.02
CA GLY A 248 2.35 -40.13 7.30
C GLY A 248 3.04 -41.30 6.61
N LYS A 249 4.37 -41.44 6.72
CA LYS A 249 5.07 -42.62 6.20
C LYS A 249 4.83 -43.85 7.08
N GLN A 250 4.59 -44.96 6.40
CA GLN A 250 4.46 -46.26 7.03
C GLN A 250 5.85 -46.87 7.22
N ALA A 251 6.20 -47.15 8.47
CA ALA A 251 7.30 -48.04 8.79
C ALA A 251 6.83 -49.50 8.65
N ALA A 252 7.77 -50.44 8.48
CA ALA A 252 7.43 -51.87 8.53
C ALA A 252 6.65 -52.19 9.82
N ASP A 253 5.68 -53.10 9.72
CA ASP A 253 4.78 -53.59 10.77
C ASP A 253 3.53 -52.70 11.09
N GLY A 254 3.06 -51.90 10.13
CA GLY A 254 1.78 -51.17 10.27
C GLY A 254 1.84 -49.93 11.18
N LEU A 255 3.05 -49.42 11.40
CA LEU A 255 3.36 -48.26 12.24
C LEU A 255 3.42 -46.99 11.38
N VAL A 256 2.76 -45.92 11.81
CA VAL A 256 2.72 -44.63 11.08
C VAL A 256 3.41 -43.54 11.89
N VAL A 257 4.18 -42.68 11.21
CA VAL A 257 4.77 -41.49 11.84
C VAL A 257 3.74 -40.35 11.90
N ASN A 258 3.37 -39.97 13.11
CA ASN A 258 2.61 -38.77 13.43
C ASN A 258 3.57 -37.61 13.71
N ALA A 259 3.17 -36.40 13.28
CA ALA A 259 3.94 -35.19 13.48
C ALA A 259 3.03 -34.11 14.05
N ARG A 260 3.50 -33.35 15.04
CA ARG A 260 2.77 -32.22 15.62
C ARG A 260 3.67 -30.99 15.70
N SER A 261 3.04 -29.81 15.70
CA SER A 261 3.73 -28.55 16.01
C SER A 261 3.43 -28.15 17.45
N VAL A 262 4.47 -27.85 18.24
CA VAL A 262 4.29 -27.40 19.64
C VAL A 262 3.88 -25.93 19.65
N SER A 263 2.75 -25.65 20.29
CA SER A 263 2.19 -24.29 20.47
C SER A 263 3.23 -23.36 21.12
N GLY A 264 3.56 -22.27 20.44
CA GLY A 264 4.46 -21.22 20.94
C GLY A 264 5.90 -21.25 20.40
N SER A 265 6.42 -22.39 19.95
CA SER A 265 7.80 -22.50 19.42
C SER A 265 7.89 -22.83 17.93
N GLY A 266 6.80 -23.30 17.29
CA GLY A 266 6.82 -23.76 15.89
C GLY A 266 7.69 -25.00 15.65
N ALA A 267 8.25 -25.59 16.71
CA ALA A 267 9.08 -26.78 16.63
C ALA A 267 8.22 -28.02 16.31
N MET A 268 8.59 -28.73 15.25
CA MET A 268 7.97 -30.00 14.87
C MET A 268 8.45 -31.13 15.78
N GLU A 269 7.55 -31.99 16.20
CA GLU A 269 7.87 -33.24 16.90
C GLU A 269 7.26 -34.44 16.19
N TYR A 270 7.94 -35.58 16.27
CA TYR A 270 7.60 -36.82 15.60
C TYR A 270 7.36 -37.96 16.60
N LYS A 271 6.43 -38.84 16.28
CA LYS A 271 6.14 -40.05 17.06
C LYS A 271 5.69 -41.17 16.12
N ILE A 272 6.02 -42.42 16.46
CA ILE A 272 5.51 -43.61 15.77
C ILE A 272 4.38 -44.23 16.60
N GLU A 273 3.22 -44.48 15.98
CA GLU A 273 2.05 -45.11 16.61
C GLU A 273 1.45 -46.21 15.71
N ARG A 274 0.77 -47.20 16.31
CA ARG A 274 0.05 -48.26 15.59
C ARG A 274 -1.26 -47.72 15.03
N CYS A 275 -1.53 -48.01 13.75
CA CYS A 275 -2.79 -47.63 13.12
C CYS A 275 -3.96 -48.36 13.80
N ASN A 276 -4.93 -47.62 14.35
CA ASN A 276 -6.12 -48.20 14.99
C ASN A 276 -7.17 -48.49 13.89
N PRO A 277 -7.66 -49.73 13.73
CA PRO A 277 -8.49 -50.10 12.59
C PRO A 277 -9.98 -49.78 12.85
N MET A 278 -10.36 -48.51 12.92
CA MET A 278 -11.77 -48.09 12.84
C MET A 278 -11.87 -46.68 12.26
N VAL A 279 -11.84 -46.57 10.93
CA VAL A 279 -12.82 -45.87 10.07
C VAL A 279 -12.57 -46.37 8.65
N ASN A 280 -13.53 -47.12 8.10
CA ASN A 280 -13.55 -47.57 6.71
C ASN A 280 -13.62 -46.39 5.73
N VAL A 281 -12.65 -46.29 4.81
CA VAL A 281 -12.94 -45.90 3.43
C VAL A 281 -12.14 -46.82 2.52
N ASN A 282 -12.87 -47.47 1.61
CA ASN A 282 -12.42 -48.50 0.69
C ASN A 282 -11.14 -48.15 -0.06
N THR A 283 -10.24 -49.13 -0.06
CA THR A 283 -9.14 -49.32 -0.99
C THR A 283 -9.64 -49.25 -2.43
N ASN A 284 -9.22 -48.21 -3.16
CA ASN A 284 -8.92 -48.33 -4.57
C ASN A 284 -7.53 -47.73 -4.77
N GLU A 285 -6.63 -48.59 -5.24
CA GLU A 285 -5.29 -48.27 -5.67
C GLU A 285 -5.33 -47.17 -6.73
N ASN A 286 -4.92 -45.96 -6.36
CA ASN A 286 -4.40 -44.92 -7.23
C ASN A 286 -3.77 -43.86 -6.33
N GLY A 287 -2.46 -43.66 -6.48
CA GLY A 287 -1.64 -42.85 -5.58
C GLY A 287 -2.24 -41.47 -5.32
N LEU A 288 -2.59 -41.20 -4.04
CA LEU A 288 -2.84 -39.83 -3.60
C LEU A 288 -1.53 -39.04 -3.76
N PRO A 289 -1.56 -37.86 -4.40
CA PRO A 289 -0.42 -36.96 -4.37
C PRO A 289 -0.25 -36.47 -2.94
N CYS A 290 0.91 -36.74 -2.33
CA CYS A 290 1.33 -36.18 -1.06
C CYS A 290 1.03 -34.69 -1.03
N THR A 291 0.09 -34.25 -0.20
CA THR A 291 -0.09 -32.83 0.08
C THR A 291 1.20 -32.32 0.72
N PRO A 292 1.91 -31.33 0.12
CA PRO A 292 3.13 -30.79 0.72
C PRO A 292 2.81 -30.27 2.11
N ASN A 293 3.76 -30.41 3.05
CA ASN A 293 3.68 -29.95 4.45
C ASN A 293 3.50 -28.43 4.58
N LEU A 294 2.36 -27.91 4.14
CA LEU A 294 2.06 -26.49 4.20
C LEU A 294 1.57 -26.17 5.63
N PRO A 295 2.15 -25.17 6.31
CA PRO A 295 1.64 -24.71 7.59
C PRO A 295 0.14 -24.35 7.49
N SER A 296 -0.59 -24.53 8.60
CA SER A 296 -1.99 -24.10 8.67
C SER A 296 -2.13 -22.61 8.35
N GLU A 297 -3.31 -22.17 7.90
CA GLU A 297 -3.54 -20.77 7.54
C GLU A 297 -3.20 -19.81 8.71
N GLU A 298 -3.52 -20.20 9.95
CA GLU A 298 -3.19 -19.43 11.14
C GLU A 298 -1.69 -19.30 11.39
N HIS A 299 -0.93 -20.36 11.14
CA HIS A 299 0.54 -20.34 11.23
C HIS A 299 1.14 -19.44 10.15
N LEU A 300 0.68 -19.57 8.90
CA LEU A 300 1.14 -18.70 7.82
C LEU A 300 0.85 -17.21 8.10
N ARG A 301 -0.31 -16.89 8.68
CA ARG A 301 -0.66 -15.51 9.06
C ARG A 301 0.23 -14.98 10.18
N ARG A 302 0.51 -15.80 11.20
CA ARG A 302 1.41 -15.44 12.31
C ARG A 302 2.82 -15.19 11.80
N ASP A 303 3.32 -16.07 10.95
CA ASP A 303 4.65 -15.98 10.36
C ASP A 303 4.76 -14.77 9.43
N LEU A 304 3.74 -14.50 8.62
CA LEU A 304 3.66 -13.29 7.79
C LEU A 304 3.77 -12.02 8.65
N LYS A 305 3.03 -11.95 9.77
CA LYS A 305 3.08 -10.81 10.69
C LYS A 305 4.46 -10.65 11.30
N TYR A 306 5.05 -11.74 11.79
CA TYR A 306 6.38 -11.70 12.37
C TYR A 306 7.46 -11.27 11.38
N LEU A 307 7.42 -11.78 10.14
CA LEU A 307 8.33 -11.37 9.07
C LEU A 307 8.13 -9.92 8.66
N TYR A 308 6.88 -9.47 8.58
CA TYR A 308 6.53 -8.07 8.32
C TYR A 308 7.16 -7.16 9.38
N ASP A 309 6.98 -7.48 10.66
CA ASP A 309 7.53 -6.70 11.77
C ASP A 309 9.07 -6.68 11.74
N CYS A 310 9.71 -7.81 11.42
CA CYS A 310 11.17 -7.91 11.38
C CYS A 310 11.82 -7.24 10.17
N MET A 311 11.15 -7.22 9.02
CA MET A 311 11.77 -6.88 7.73
C MET A 311 11.20 -5.61 7.09
N LEU A 312 9.97 -5.22 7.42
CA LEU A 312 9.23 -4.17 6.71
C LEU A 312 8.77 -3.02 7.61
N ASN A 313 8.43 -3.29 8.87
CA ASN A 313 7.90 -2.28 9.77
C ASN A 313 9.03 -1.34 10.27
N PRO A 314 9.00 -0.02 9.95
CA PRO A 314 10.05 0.93 10.33
C PRO A 314 10.41 0.93 11.82
N SER A 315 9.42 0.68 12.69
CA SER A 315 9.58 0.74 14.15
C SER A 315 10.21 -0.52 14.75
N THR A 316 10.06 -1.67 14.10
CA THR A 316 10.47 -2.98 14.64
C THR A 316 11.51 -3.71 13.78
N MET A 317 11.95 -3.10 12.68
CA MET A 317 12.96 -3.69 11.77
C MET A 317 14.19 -4.17 12.54
N SER A 318 14.64 -5.38 12.20
CA SER A 318 15.71 -6.10 12.90
C SER A 318 17.03 -5.32 12.95
N ASN A 319 17.62 -5.25 14.14
CA ASN A 319 18.94 -4.65 14.38
C ASN A 319 20.11 -5.43 13.75
N HIS A 320 19.85 -6.61 13.19
CA HIS A 320 20.87 -7.50 12.66
C HIS A 320 21.32 -7.15 11.23
N VAL A 321 20.57 -6.27 10.55
CA VAL A 321 20.92 -5.75 9.23
C VAL A 321 22.03 -4.69 9.37
N PRO A 322 23.04 -4.64 8.48
CA PRO A 322 24.03 -3.56 8.47
C PRO A 322 23.37 -2.18 8.49
N LEU A 323 23.87 -1.28 9.35
CA LEU A 323 23.25 0.02 9.68
C LEU A 323 22.78 0.79 8.43
N ILE A 324 23.67 0.96 7.45
CA ILE A 324 23.38 1.71 6.20
C ILE A 324 22.22 1.09 5.42
N LYS A 325 22.19 -0.24 5.26
CA LYS A 325 21.11 -0.93 4.54
C LYS A 325 19.80 -0.88 5.32
N ARG A 326 19.89 -0.89 6.65
CA ARG A 326 18.73 -0.77 7.53
C ARG A 326 18.12 0.62 7.44
N GLU A 327 18.92 1.68 7.51
CA GLU A 327 18.45 3.06 7.36
C GLU A 327 17.72 3.25 6.02
N VAL A 328 18.32 2.81 4.92
CA VAL A 328 17.67 2.84 3.59
C VAL A 328 16.37 2.05 3.57
N ALA A 329 16.30 0.88 4.22
CA ALA A 329 15.06 0.10 4.30
C ALA A 329 13.99 0.79 5.16
N VAL A 330 14.35 1.36 6.30
CA VAL A 330 13.46 2.12 7.19
C VAL A 330 12.90 3.34 6.46
N ASP A 331 13.74 4.11 5.79
CA ASP A 331 13.34 5.29 5.02
C ASP A 331 12.44 4.90 3.85
N SER A 332 12.77 3.82 3.15
CA SER A 332 11.95 3.30 2.05
C SER A 332 10.58 2.81 2.54
N ALA A 333 10.52 2.12 3.68
CA ALA A 333 9.27 1.65 4.25
C ALA A 333 8.39 2.81 4.72
N THR A 334 9.00 3.81 5.36
CA THR A 334 8.33 5.05 5.78
C THR A 334 7.79 5.80 4.57
N THR A 335 8.59 5.96 3.52
CA THR A 335 8.18 6.56 2.23
C THR A 335 6.95 5.87 1.65
N VAL A 336 6.93 4.54 1.59
CA VAL A 336 5.76 3.80 1.08
C VAL A 336 4.53 4.00 1.98
N LEU A 337 4.70 4.05 3.30
CA LEU A 337 3.62 4.27 4.28
C LEU A 337 3.09 5.71 4.31
N ASP A 338 3.88 6.68 3.88
CA ASP A 338 3.48 8.08 3.75
C ASP A 338 2.82 8.39 2.39
N CYS A 339 3.07 7.58 1.36
CA CYS A 339 2.39 7.68 0.07
C CYS A 339 0.97 7.11 0.15
N LYS A 340 0.02 7.87 0.71
CA LYS A 340 -1.36 7.44 0.99
C LYS A 340 -2.35 7.72 -0.14
N GLN A 341 -2.11 8.75 -0.95
CA GLN A 341 -3.08 9.22 -1.95
C GLN A 341 -2.88 8.52 -3.28
N PHE A 342 -3.92 7.80 -3.71
CA PHE A 342 -3.95 7.15 -5.00
C PHE A 342 -5.11 7.65 -5.84
N LEU A 343 -4.95 7.48 -7.14
CA LEU A 343 -5.82 8.10 -8.11
C LEU A 343 -6.01 7.18 -9.31
N LYS A 344 -7.26 7.04 -9.73
CA LYS A 344 -7.60 6.37 -10.96
C LYS A 344 -8.20 7.36 -11.94
N VAL A 345 -7.56 7.50 -13.09
CA VAL A 345 -8.14 8.18 -14.24
C VAL A 345 -8.93 7.16 -15.06
N TYR A 346 -10.21 7.41 -15.23
CA TYR A 346 -11.09 6.70 -16.13
C TYR A 346 -11.07 7.48 -17.44
N GLN A 347 -10.88 6.80 -18.58
CA GLN A 347 -10.91 7.44 -19.91
C GLN A 347 -12.38 7.58 -20.34
N PRO A 348 -13.02 8.76 -20.16
CA PRO A 348 -14.45 8.92 -20.42
C PRO A 348 -14.73 9.07 -21.91
N GLU A 349 -13.72 9.47 -22.71
CA GLU A 349 -13.80 9.64 -24.17
C GLU A 349 -14.24 8.35 -24.88
N ARG A 350 -14.06 7.18 -24.24
CA ARG A 350 -14.48 5.88 -24.77
C ARG A 350 -15.91 5.48 -24.39
N PHE A 351 -16.54 6.16 -23.44
CA PHE A 351 -17.81 5.75 -22.83
C PHE A 351 -18.95 6.75 -22.98
N LEU A 352 -18.67 8.00 -23.37
CA LEU A 352 -19.74 8.87 -23.83
C LEU A 352 -20.37 8.18 -25.04
N PRO A 353 -21.67 7.80 -24.99
CA PRO A 353 -22.35 7.38 -26.20
C PRO A 353 -22.19 8.56 -27.15
N ILE A 354 -21.49 8.34 -28.27
CA ILE A 354 -21.52 9.25 -29.41
C ILE A 354 -23.00 9.56 -29.59
N PRO A 355 -23.45 10.81 -29.33
CA PRO A 355 -24.82 11.16 -29.61
C PRO A 355 -24.98 10.86 -31.09
N LYS A 356 -25.89 9.94 -31.42
CA LYS A 356 -26.38 9.87 -32.79
C LYS A 356 -26.87 11.29 -33.10
N SER A 357 -26.25 11.94 -34.08
CA SER A 357 -26.54 13.27 -34.65
C SER A 357 -25.74 14.47 -34.10
N ASP A 358 -24.96 15.07 -35.00
CA ASP A 358 -24.57 16.50 -35.17
C ASP A 358 -24.11 17.39 -33.99
N ALA A 359 -24.09 16.94 -32.74
CA ALA A 359 -23.64 17.78 -31.62
C ALA A 359 -22.10 17.94 -31.58
N ILE A 360 -21.64 19.13 -31.20
CA ILE A 360 -20.22 19.45 -30.94
C ILE A 360 -19.94 19.16 -29.45
N GLN A 361 -18.94 18.34 -29.17
CA GLN A 361 -18.45 18.08 -27.82
C GLN A 361 -17.10 18.75 -27.63
N VAL A 362 -16.98 19.56 -26.58
CA VAL A 362 -15.73 20.27 -26.28
C VAL A 362 -15.47 20.26 -24.79
N LEU A 363 -14.25 19.91 -24.39
CA LEU A 363 -13.75 20.11 -23.04
C LEU A 363 -13.33 21.57 -22.86
N CYS A 364 -13.93 22.21 -21.88
CA CYS A 364 -13.82 23.63 -21.62
C CYS A 364 -13.07 23.88 -20.32
N GLU A 365 -11.90 24.50 -20.42
CA GLU A 365 -11.15 25.03 -19.29
C GLU A 365 -11.48 26.52 -19.08
N VAL A 366 -11.46 26.96 -17.83
CA VAL A 366 -11.72 28.35 -17.48
C VAL A 366 -10.46 29.05 -17.03
N ASP A 367 -10.20 30.23 -17.61
CA ASP A 367 -9.22 31.22 -17.19
C ASP A 367 -9.94 32.39 -16.49
N ILE A 368 -9.48 32.83 -15.32
CA ILE A 368 -10.18 33.83 -14.50
C ILE A 368 -9.29 35.06 -14.33
N MET A 369 -9.76 36.19 -14.85
CA MET A 369 -8.98 37.43 -14.91
C MET A 369 -8.60 38.02 -13.54
N GLU A 370 -9.37 37.74 -12.50
CA GLU A 370 -9.16 38.27 -11.14
C GLU A 370 -8.11 37.51 -10.32
N GLN A 371 -7.45 36.48 -10.89
CA GLN A 371 -6.44 35.69 -10.19
C GLN A 371 -5.08 36.40 -10.16
N SER A 372 -4.87 37.28 -9.17
CA SER A 372 -3.52 37.79 -8.85
C SER A 372 -2.68 36.81 -8.03
N ASP A 373 -3.32 35.85 -7.35
CA ASP A 373 -2.67 34.92 -6.44
C ASP A 373 -2.37 33.58 -7.14
N ILE A 374 -1.07 33.33 -7.35
CA ILE A 374 -0.41 32.13 -7.92
C ILE A 374 -0.82 30.78 -7.29
N HIS A 375 -1.60 30.78 -6.21
CA HIS A 375 -1.96 29.58 -5.45
C HIS A 375 -3.35 29.02 -5.79
N PHE A 376 -4.12 29.68 -6.67
CA PHE A 376 -5.44 29.20 -7.05
C PHE A 376 -5.36 28.31 -8.30
N ARG A 377 -5.61 27.01 -8.14
CA ARG A 377 -5.88 26.13 -9.29
C ARG A 377 -7.27 26.40 -9.84
N ASN A 378 -7.36 26.45 -11.17
CA ASN A 378 -8.64 26.42 -11.87
C ASN A 378 -9.33 25.06 -11.66
N PRO A 379 -10.68 25.03 -11.68
CA PRO A 379 -11.41 23.77 -11.69
C PRO A 379 -11.00 22.91 -12.89
N PRO A 380 -11.19 21.58 -12.81
CA PRO A 380 -10.95 20.73 -13.96
C PRO A 380 -11.80 21.15 -15.17
N PRO A 381 -11.35 20.83 -16.40
CA PRO A 381 -12.10 21.14 -17.61
C PRO A 381 -13.46 20.45 -17.62
N GLU A 382 -14.52 21.14 -18.02
CA GLU A 382 -15.90 20.62 -18.08
C GLU A 382 -16.32 20.27 -19.50
N LEU A 383 -17.14 19.24 -19.66
CA LEU A 383 -17.66 18.85 -20.98
C LEU A 383 -18.83 19.74 -21.36
N LEU A 384 -18.72 20.43 -22.49
CA LEU A 384 -19.81 21.17 -23.12
C LEU A 384 -20.39 20.37 -24.28
N ILE A 385 -21.72 20.36 -24.38
CA ILE A 385 -22.46 19.75 -25.48
C ILE A 385 -23.22 20.88 -26.18
N LEU A 386 -22.83 21.16 -27.42
CA LEU A 386 -23.36 22.26 -28.22
C LEU A 386 -24.01 21.71 -29.50
N PRO A 387 -25.00 22.41 -30.08
CA PRO A 387 -25.55 22.04 -31.39
C PRO A 387 -24.53 22.27 -32.53
N SER A 388 -24.72 21.64 -33.70
CA SER A 388 -23.79 21.71 -34.84
C SER A 388 -23.53 23.12 -35.38
N ASP A 389 -24.52 23.98 -35.24
CA ASP A 389 -24.55 25.37 -35.71
C ASP A 389 -24.20 26.38 -34.62
N ALA A 390 -23.78 25.90 -33.44
CA ALA A 390 -23.42 26.73 -32.30
C ALA A 390 -22.37 27.78 -32.68
N THR A 391 -22.61 29.00 -32.21
CA THR A 391 -21.72 30.15 -32.38
C THR A 391 -20.79 30.32 -31.18
N ILE A 392 -19.78 31.19 -31.29
CA ILE A 392 -18.92 31.52 -30.15
C ILE A 392 -19.76 32.08 -28.98
N SER A 393 -20.82 32.84 -29.26
CA SER A 393 -21.72 33.36 -28.23
C SER A 393 -22.41 32.21 -27.46
N ASP A 394 -22.89 31.20 -28.18
CA ASP A 394 -23.51 30.01 -27.58
C ASP A 394 -22.52 29.22 -26.71
N LEU A 395 -21.27 29.11 -27.17
CA LEU A 395 -20.20 28.46 -26.40
C LEU A 395 -19.91 29.19 -25.10
N LYS A 396 -19.79 30.53 -25.12
CA LYS A 396 -19.59 31.33 -23.90
C LYS A 396 -20.77 31.21 -22.94
N ALA A 397 -21.99 31.23 -23.48
CA ALA A 397 -23.21 31.10 -22.69
C ALA A 397 -23.32 29.71 -22.05
N GLU A 398 -23.04 28.65 -22.80
CA GLU A 398 -23.04 27.27 -22.29
C GLU A 398 -21.93 27.04 -21.27
N ALA A 399 -20.71 27.52 -21.54
CA ALA A 399 -19.64 27.47 -20.56
C ALA A 399 -20.04 28.17 -19.25
N SER A 400 -20.63 29.36 -19.33
CA SER A 400 -21.10 30.08 -18.14
C SER A 400 -22.12 29.26 -17.35
N ARG A 401 -23.12 28.67 -18.03
CA ARG A 401 -24.14 27.81 -17.39
C ARG A 401 -23.53 26.58 -16.72
N THR A 402 -22.71 25.81 -17.44
CA THR A 402 -22.12 24.58 -16.94
C THR A 402 -21.30 24.81 -15.67
N PHE A 403 -20.44 25.84 -15.66
CA PHE A 403 -19.65 26.14 -14.46
C PHE A 403 -20.54 26.65 -13.31
N GLN A 404 -21.56 27.46 -13.59
CA GLN A 404 -22.53 27.94 -12.58
C GLN A 404 -23.29 26.79 -11.91
N ASP A 405 -23.65 25.76 -12.67
CA ASP A 405 -24.41 24.60 -12.19
C ASP A 405 -23.56 23.63 -11.39
N VAL A 406 -22.34 23.34 -11.86
CA VAL A 406 -21.44 22.35 -11.24
C VAL A 406 -20.78 22.92 -9.98
N TYR A 407 -20.36 24.18 -10.01
CA TYR A 407 -19.57 24.78 -8.94
C TYR A 407 -20.32 25.91 -8.27
N LEU A 408 -20.61 25.75 -6.98
CA LEU A 408 -21.29 26.78 -6.18
C LEU A 408 -20.55 28.13 -6.23
N MET A 409 -19.22 28.12 -6.27
CA MET A 409 -18.41 29.34 -6.37
C MET A 409 -18.47 30.02 -7.74
N PHE A 410 -18.93 29.33 -8.78
CA PHE A 410 -19.10 29.86 -10.13
C PHE A 410 -20.50 30.37 -10.40
N ARG A 411 -21.41 30.39 -9.42
CA ARG A 411 -22.79 30.92 -9.60
C ARG A 411 -22.90 32.32 -10.21
N ARG A 412 -21.84 33.13 -10.15
CA ARG A 412 -21.78 34.48 -10.74
C ARG A 412 -20.71 34.61 -11.83
N PHE A 413 -20.19 33.51 -12.34
CA PHE A 413 -19.19 33.49 -13.39
C PHE A 413 -19.81 33.83 -14.74
N GLN A 414 -19.14 34.66 -15.53
CA GLN A 414 -19.51 34.93 -16.92
C GLN A 414 -18.26 34.80 -17.80
N ALA A 415 -18.38 34.00 -18.86
CA ALA A 415 -17.36 33.89 -19.89
C ALA A 415 -17.39 35.13 -20.78
N ASP A 416 -16.24 35.80 -20.89
CA ASP A 416 -16.06 37.04 -21.64
C ASP A 416 -15.41 36.77 -23.01
N GLU A 417 -14.40 35.90 -23.06
CA GLU A 417 -13.53 35.72 -24.23
C GLU A 417 -13.19 34.24 -24.45
N LEU A 418 -13.13 33.82 -25.71
CA LEU A 418 -12.51 32.55 -26.09
C LEU A 418 -11.02 32.78 -26.34
N VAL A 419 -10.16 32.18 -25.50
CA VAL A 419 -8.71 32.44 -25.52
C VAL A 419 -8.11 31.92 -26.83
N GLY A 420 -7.28 32.75 -27.47
CA GLY A 420 -6.63 32.42 -28.75
C GLY A 420 -7.43 32.79 -30.00
N TYR A 421 -8.68 33.24 -29.86
CA TYR A 421 -9.57 33.65 -30.95
C TYR A 421 -10.04 35.11 -30.81
N GLY A 422 -9.22 35.96 -30.18
CA GLY A 422 -9.51 37.38 -30.01
C GLY A 422 -9.76 38.08 -31.35
N GLY A 423 -10.84 38.85 -31.43
CA GLY A 423 -11.22 39.61 -32.63
C GLY A 423 -12.09 38.87 -33.64
N VAL A 424 -12.43 37.59 -33.40
CA VAL A 424 -13.41 36.85 -34.21
C VAL A 424 -14.84 37.26 -33.82
N ASN A 425 -15.72 37.41 -34.81
CA ASN A 425 -17.11 37.78 -34.57
C ASN A 425 -17.84 36.68 -33.77
N GLU A 426 -18.63 37.07 -32.76
CA GLU A 426 -19.36 36.14 -31.89
C GLU A 426 -20.35 35.25 -32.64
N SER A 427 -20.85 35.69 -33.80
CA SER A 427 -21.75 34.91 -34.66
C SER A 427 -21.04 33.81 -35.47
N THR A 428 -19.72 33.68 -35.36
CA THR A 428 -18.96 32.67 -36.11
C THR A 428 -19.21 31.29 -35.53
N GLN A 429 -19.46 30.30 -36.40
CA GLN A 429 -19.72 28.94 -35.96
C GLN A 429 -18.47 28.29 -35.36
N VAL A 430 -18.65 27.66 -34.19
CA VAL A 430 -17.62 26.98 -33.42
C VAL A 430 -16.97 25.86 -34.23
N LYS A 431 -17.77 25.10 -34.99
CA LYS A 431 -17.29 24.00 -35.84
C LYS A 431 -16.28 24.44 -36.90
N LEU A 432 -16.46 25.63 -37.46
CA LEU A 432 -15.55 26.20 -38.46
C LEU A 432 -14.24 26.68 -37.83
N LEU A 433 -14.28 27.13 -36.58
CA LEU A 433 -13.13 27.71 -35.87
C LEU A 433 -12.27 26.67 -35.15
N LEU A 434 -12.92 25.72 -34.48
CA LEU A 434 -12.25 24.69 -33.69
C LEU A 434 -11.87 23.48 -34.56
N GLY A 435 -12.53 23.27 -35.70
CA GLY A 435 -12.30 22.11 -36.55
C GLY A 435 -12.55 20.82 -35.77
N SER A 436 -11.48 20.06 -35.50
CA SER A 436 -11.48 18.84 -34.68
C SER A 436 -10.94 19.05 -33.26
N ALA A 437 -10.77 20.29 -32.80
CA ALA A 437 -10.26 20.57 -31.46
C ALA A 437 -11.29 20.15 -30.40
N GLU A 438 -10.89 19.21 -29.55
CA GLU A 438 -11.70 18.71 -28.43
C GLU A 438 -11.55 19.57 -27.17
N PHE A 439 -10.68 20.58 -27.17
CA PHE A 439 -10.33 21.37 -26.00
C PHE A 439 -10.34 22.86 -26.28
N VAL A 440 -10.95 23.66 -25.39
CA VAL A 440 -10.99 25.12 -25.44
C VAL A 440 -10.75 25.74 -24.07
N THR A 441 -10.20 26.95 -24.08
CA THR A 441 -10.07 27.77 -22.88
C THR A 441 -10.92 29.02 -23.03
N VAL A 442 -11.83 29.26 -22.08
CA VAL A 442 -12.63 30.49 -21.99
C VAL A 442 -12.16 31.32 -20.82
N ARG A 443 -11.93 32.59 -21.09
CA ARG A 443 -11.61 33.59 -20.10
C ARG A 443 -12.89 34.25 -19.63
N GLY A 444 -13.04 34.41 -18.32
CA GLY A 444 -14.19 35.07 -17.73
C GLY A 444 -13.90 35.80 -16.43
N LYS A 445 -14.94 36.44 -15.89
CA LYS A 445 -14.91 37.21 -14.64
C LYS A 445 -16.12 36.88 -13.78
N PHE A 446 -16.07 37.26 -12.51
CA PHE A 446 -17.22 37.16 -11.61
C PHE A 446 -17.99 38.48 -11.60
N LEU A 447 -19.31 38.40 -11.72
CA LEU A 447 -20.18 39.55 -11.56
C LEU A 447 -20.34 39.87 -10.06
N GLY A 448 -19.61 40.88 -9.59
CA GLY A 448 -19.65 41.36 -8.20
C GLY A 448 -18.79 40.55 -7.24
N LYS A 449 -18.86 40.87 -5.94
CA LYS A 449 -18.02 40.20 -4.92
C LYS A 449 -18.40 38.73 -4.79
N ASN A 450 -17.45 37.84 -5.06
CA ASN A 450 -17.61 36.40 -4.92
C ASN A 450 -17.13 35.91 -3.53
N GLY A 451 -17.95 36.09 -2.50
CA GLY A 451 -17.61 35.70 -1.11
C GLY A 451 -17.41 34.20 -0.88
N LEU A 452 -17.66 33.37 -1.91
CA LEU A 452 -17.46 31.93 -1.91
C LEU A 452 -16.08 31.50 -2.41
N SER A 453 -15.24 32.43 -2.89
CA SER A 453 -13.86 32.15 -3.33
C SER A 453 -13.01 31.52 -2.22
N LYS A 454 -13.36 31.77 -0.95
CA LYS A 454 -12.73 31.14 0.23
C LYS A 454 -12.89 29.62 0.31
N TYR A 455 -13.86 29.03 -0.40
CA TYR A 455 -14.09 27.57 -0.44
C TYR A 455 -13.40 26.89 -1.62
N ARG A 456 -12.54 27.59 -2.37
CA ARG A 456 -11.84 27.04 -3.55
C ARG A 456 -10.81 25.96 -3.18
N MET A 457 -10.32 25.97 -1.94
CA MET A 457 -9.23 25.09 -1.53
C MET A 457 -9.80 23.74 -1.10
N GLU A 458 -9.18 22.65 -1.56
CA GLU A 458 -9.57 21.25 -1.29
C GLU A 458 -9.53 20.90 0.22
N ARG A 459 -8.98 21.77 1.07
CA ARG A 459 -8.61 21.50 2.47
C ARG A 459 -9.04 22.59 3.48
N GLY A 460 -10.02 23.42 3.12
CA GLY A 460 -10.71 24.30 4.08
C GLY A 460 -10.73 25.78 3.74
N MET A 461 -11.41 26.56 4.59
CA MET A 461 -11.62 28.01 4.42
C MET A 461 -10.46 28.86 4.94
N GLU A 462 -9.57 28.26 5.74
CA GLU A 462 -8.54 28.99 6.44
C GLU A 462 -7.36 29.33 5.52
N ARG A 463 -6.86 30.56 5.65
CA ARG A 463 -5.69 31.07 4.91
C ARG A 463 -4.38 30.70 5.62
N TRP A 464 -4.36 29.54 6.28
CA TRP A 464 -3.15 29.00 6.89
C TRP A 464 -2.06 28.75 5.84
N THR A 465 -0.86 29.25 6.11
CA THR A 465 0.30 29.09 5.23
C THR A 465 1.09 27.87 5.71
N VAL A 466 1.16 26.84 4.88
CA VAL A 466 2.02 25.68 5.13
C VAL A 466 3.38 25.93 4.50
N ASP A 467 4.44 25.85 5.30
CA ASP A 467 5.82 25.87 4.81
C ASP A 467 6.69 24.99 5.72
N CYS A 468 6.65 23.70 5.40
CA CYS A 468 7.43 22.69 6.10
C CYS A 468 8.78 22.48 5.42
N PHE A 469 9.82 22.15 6.18
CA PHE A 469 11.15 21.92 5.60
C PHE A 469 11.23 20.66 4.72
N CYS A 470 10.26 19.75 4.81
CA CYS A 470 10.16 18.61 3.89
C CYS A 470 9.83 19.07 2.46
N GLY A 471 9.38 20.32 2.26
CA GLY A 471 9.00 20.88 0.98
C GLY A 471 7.49 21.02 0.76
N ALA A 472 6.67 20.55 1.72
CA ALA A 472 5.22 20.71 1.64
C ALA A 472 4.81 22.19 1.74
N LYS A 473 3.93 22.60 0.82
CA LYS A 473 3.41 23.97 0.70
C LYS A 473 1.90 24.07 0.94
N ASP A 474 1.27 22.93 1.13
CA ASP A 474 -0.14 22.71 1.37
C ASP A 474 -0.29 21.66 2.47
N ASP A 475 -1.48 21.61 3.08
CA ASP A 475 -1.84 20.49 3.94
C ASP A 475 -1.86 19.23 3.06
N ASP A 476 -1.22 18.14 3.49
CA ASP A 476 -1.16 16.86 2.80
C ASP A 476 -2.00 15.76 3.50
N GLY A 477 -2.60 16.09 4.64
CA GLY A 477 -3.51 15.25 5.42
C GLY A 477 -2.82 14.61 6.62
N GLU A 478 -1.56 14.98 6.84
CA GLU A 478 -0.78 14.60 8.00
C GLU A 478 -0.96 15.62 9.13
N ARG A 479 -0.60 15.20 10.35
CA ARG A 479 -0.74 16.04 11.54
C ARG A 479 0.18 17.27 11.44
N MET A 480 -0.40 18.46 11.55
CA MET A 480 0.31 19.73 11.51
C MET A 480 0.11 20.58 12.77
N LEU A 481 1.02 21.53 13.01
CA LEU A 481 0.92 22.54 14.05
C LEU A 481 1.44 23.90 13.55
N ALA A 482 0.87 24.98 14.09
CA ALA A 482 1.28 26.34 13.80
C ALA A 482 2.43 26.80 14.70
N CYS A 483 3.37 27.56 14.16
CA CYS A 483 4.36 28.29 14.94
C CYS A 483 3.73 29.51 15.63
N ASP A 484 3.89 29.68 16.94
CA ASP A 484 3.32 30.82 17.67
C ASP A 484 3.93 32.18 17.30
N VAL A 485 5.09 32.18 16.63
CA VAL A 485 5.80 33.41 16.25
C VAL A 485 5.42 33.87 14.85
N CYS A 486 5.46 32.96 13.86
CA CYS A 486 5.20 33.30 12.47
C CYS A 486 3.87 32.77 11.92
N SER A 487 3.09 32.02 12.72
CA SER A 487 1.82 31.39 12.32
C SER A 487 1.91 30.44 11.11
N VAL A 488 3.13 30.08 10.68
CA VAL A 488 3.37 29.10 9.61
C VAL A 488 3.16 27.69 10.14
N TRP A 489 2.46 26.88 9.37
CA TRP A 489 2.15 25.49 9.68
C TRP A 489 3.24 24.54 9.18
N GLN A 490 3.58 23.57 10.02
CA GLN A 490 4.58 22.53 9.75
C GLN A 490 4.04 21.19 10.24
N HIS A 491 4.55 20.09 9.69
CA HIS A 491 4.20 18.77 10.21
C HIS A 491 4.78 18.57 11.61
N THR A 492 4.01 17.97 12.52
CA THR A 492 4.50 17.63 13.87
C THR A 492 5.71 16.72 13.79
N ARG A 493 5.66 15.70 12.93
CA ARG A 493 6.77 14.75 12.73
C ARG A 493 8.04 15.43 12.22
N CYS A 494 7.90 16.36 11.28
CA CYS A 494 9.01 17.17 10.80
C CYS A 494 9.57 18.05 11.94
N ALA A 495 8.71 18.66 12.75
CA ALA A 495 9.11 19.41 13.92
C ALA A 495 9.73 18.57 15.07
N GLY A 496 9.84 17.25 14.90
CA GLY A 496 10.38 16.33 15.90
C GLY A 496 9.38 15.92 16.97
N ILE A 497 8.07 16.06 16.71
CA ILE A 497 6.98 15.67 17.61
C ILE A 497 6.31 14.42 17.02
N PRO A 498 6.53 13.24 17.63
CA PRO A 498 5.85 12.00 17.24
C PRO A 498 4.33 12.11 17.27
N ASP A 499 3.65 11.29 16.47
CA ASP A 499 2.18 11.29 16.40
C ASP A 499 1.51 10.86 17.71
N LEU A 500 2.21 10.06 18.52
CA LEU A 500 1.73 9.62 19.85
C LEU A 500 1.87 10.70 20.92
N ASP A 501 2.72 11.70 20.70
CA ASP A 501 2.99 12.73 21.69
C ASP A 501 1.96 13.86 21.57
N ALA A 502 1.59 14.44 22.71
CA ALA A 502 0.74 15.62 22.76
C ALA A 502 1.43 16.81 22.08
N VAL A 503 0.66 17.63 21.34
CA VAL A 503 1.19 18.87 20.77
C VAL A 503 1.53 19.82 21.93
N PRO A 504 2.75 20.39 21.99
CA PRO A 504 3.10 21.35 23.02
C PRO A 504 2.22 22.60 22.95
N ALA A 505 1.89 23.18 24.10
CA ALA A 505 1.08 24.40 24.17
C ALA A 505 1.76 25.63 23.54
N LYS A 506 3.09 25.60 23.40
CA LYS A 506 3.86 26.59 22.65
C LYS A 506 4.86 25.92 21.72
N PHE A 507 4.86 26.30 20.45
CA PHE A 507 5.76 25.82 19.41
C PHE A 507 6.41 26.99 18.66
N ILE A 508 7.74 26.98 18.60
CA ILE A 508 8.53 27.92 17.82
C ILE A 508 9.30 27.13 16.76
N CYS A 509 9.06 27.43 15.48
CA CYS A 509 9.72 26.76 14.36
C CYS A 509 11.23 27.05 14.31
N LEU A 510 11.98 26.20 13.61
CA LEU A 510 13.44 26.33 13.48
C LEU A 510 13.85 27.70 12.91
N ARG A 511 13.10 28.26 11.95
CA ARG A 511 13.40 29.58 11.37
C ARG A 511 13.31 30.68 12.42
N CYS A 512 12.24 30.71 13.21
CA CYS A 512 12.06 31.68 14.29
C CYS A 512 13.08 31.47 15.43
N ARG A 513 13.47 30.23 15.74
CA ARG A 513 14.53 29.94 16.71
C ARG A 513 15.89 30.50 16.25
N CYS A 514 16.21 30.41 14.96
CA CYS A 514 17.46 30.96 14.42
C CYS A 514 17.47 32.50 14.43
N LEU A 515 16.36 33.14 14.04
CA LEU A 515 16.21 34.61 14.08
C LEU A 515 16.29 35.18 15.51
N GLY A 516 15.76 34.46 16.50
CA GLY A 516 15.89 34.87 17.91
C GLY A 516 17.32 34.75 18.47
N LYS A 517 18.15 33.87 17.91
CA LYS A 517 19.56 33.73 18.32
C LYS A 517 20.46 34.80 17.69
N THR A 518 20.20 35.22 16.45
CA THR A 518 21.00 36.25 15.77
C THR A 518 20.76 37.66 16.34
N MET A 519 19.60 37.94 16.95
CA MET A 519 19.34 39.20 17.64
C MET A 519 20.00 39.30 19.04
N ASN A 520 20.35 38.16 19.66
CA ASN A 520 21.01 38.15 20.97
C ASN A 520 22.55 38.21 20.90
N THR A 521 23.14 38.12 19.72
CA THR A 521 24.60 38.22 19.51
C THR A 521 25.08 39.62 19.10
N SER A 522 24.17 40.59 18.94
CA SER A 522 24.50 41.96 18.50
C SER A 522 24.30 43.04 19.56
N GLY A 523 24.23 42.68 20.85
CA GLY A 523 23.98 43.64 21.94
C GLY A 523 24.72 43.33 23.24
N ASN A 524 26.04 43.55 23.25
CA ASN A 524 26.85 44.23 24.29
C ASN A 524 28.27 43.67 24.35
N CYS A 525 29.20 44.43 23.76
CA CYS A 525 30.55 44.55 24.31
C CYS A 525 30.46 45.34 25.62
N LYS A 526 30.68 44.71 26.77
CA LYS A 526 31.40 45.31 27.90
C LYS A 526 32.19 44.22 28.63
N ASP A 527 33.48 44.49 28.76
CA ASP A 527 34.45 43.80 29.59
C ASP A 527 33.92 43.53 31.00
N GLU A 528 34.13 42.31 31.49
CA GLU A 528 34.76 42.11 32.80
C GLU A 528 35.48 40.77 32.82
N SER A 529 36.69 40.79 33.36
CA SER A 529 37.71 39.75 33.32
C SER A 529 37.80 39.00 34.66
N VAL A 530 38.52 37.86 34.63
CA VAL A 530 39.09 37.07 35.76
C VAL A 530 38.11 36.02 36.35
N ALA A 531 38.39 34.71 36.50
CA ALA A 531 39.55 33.84 36.28
C ALA A 531 39.11 32.36 36.11
N GLY A 532 39.82 31.60 35.26
CA GLY A 532 40.50 30.32 35.57
C GLY A 532 39.63 29.15 36.06
N VAL A 533 39.58 27.99 35.40
CA VAL A 533 40.68 27.02 35.22
C VAL A 533 40.35 26.13 34.02
N GLY A 534 41.33 25.91 33.14
CA GLY A 534 41.18 25.10 31.94
C GLY A 534 41.45 23.61 32.14
N LEU A 535 41.11 22.83 31.11
CA LEU A 535 42.02 21.85 30.54
C LEU A 535 41.55 21.53 29.11
N GLY A 536 42.31 22.02 28.14
CA GLY A 536 42.13 21.68 26.73
C GLY A 536 42.83 20.37 26.37
N LYS A 537 42.42 19.78 25.26
CA LYS A 537 43.30 19.12 24.29
C LYS A 537 42.60 19.12 22.92
N ASN A 538 43.08 20.02 22.07
CA ASN A 538 42.91 19.96 20.62
C ASN A 538 43.72 18.80 20.05
N LEU A 539 43.24 18.19 18.96
CA LEU A 539 44.08 17.90 17.81
C LEU A 539 43.23 17.85 16.55
N ALA A 540 43.60 18.71 15.61
CA ALA A 540 42.98 18.92 14.32
C ALA A 540 43.81 18.25 13.21
N HIS A 541 43.12 18.04 12.08
CA HIS A 541 43.61 17.93 10.70
C HIS A 541 44.63 16.83 10.34
N VAL A 542 44.31 16.05 9.29
CA VAL A 542 45.06 16.02 8.01
C VAL A 542 44.10 15.56 6.89
N VAL A 543 43.99 16.42 5.86
CA VAL A 543 43.63 16.26 4.43
C VAL A 543 42.42 15.43 4.03
#